data_AF-A0A937LLP7-F1
#
_entry.id   AF-A0A937LLP7-F1
#
_cell.length_a   1.000
_cell.length_b   1.000
_cell.length_c   1.000
_cell.angle_alpha   90.00
_cell.angle_beta   90.00
_cell.angle_gamma   90.00
#
_symmetry.space_group_name_H-M   'P 1'
#
loop_
_entity.id
_entity.type
_entity.pdbx_description
1 polymer ?
#
loop_
_entity_poly.entity_id
_entity_poly.type
_entity_poly.pdbx_seq_one_letter_code
_entity_poly.pdbx_strand_id
1 'polypeptide(L)'
;GVGKIAGCLVTEGVARRSAGVRLLRDDVVIHEGTLKTLKRFKDEVSEVQSGQECGMAFENYEDIRADDVIEIFEREEVERNLA
;
A
#
# COMPACT_ATOMS: atom_id res chain seq x y z
N GLY A 1 7.29 -14.79 -9.38
CA GLY A 1 5.89 -14.97 -8.97
C GLY A 1 5.38 -13.67 -8.39
N VAL A 2 4.07 -13.46 -8.39
CA VAL A 2 3.44 -12.46 -7.50
C VAL A 2 3.66 -13.01 -6.10
N GLY A 3 4.36 -12.28 -5.23
CA GLY A 3 4.70 -12.73 -3.86
C GLY A 3 3.45 -12.96 -3.01
N LYS A 4 3.59 -13.03 -1.68
CA LYS A 4 2.41 -13.10 -0.81
C LYS A 4 1.50 -11.88 -1.04
N ILE A 5 0.22 -12.12 -1.33
CA ILE A 5 -0.80 -11.08 -1.53
C ILE A 5 -1.66 -11.03 -0.26
N ALA A 6 -1.76 -9.85 0.35
CA ALA A 6 -2.71 -9.60 1.43
C ALA A 6 -4.05 -9.16 0.86
N GLY A 7 -5.13 -9.77 1.34
CA GLY A 7 -6.49 -9.29 1.10
C GLY A 7 -6.82 -8.21 2.12
N CYS A 8 -7.16 -7.01 1.64
CA CYS A 8 -7.36 -5.83 2.48
C CYS A 8 -8.63 -5.08 2.05
N LEU A 9 -9.28 -4.44 3.02
CA LEU A 9 -10.35 -3.49 2.77
C LEU A 9 -9.78 -2.07 2.87
N VAL A 10 -10.00 -1.24 1.86
CA VAL A 10 -9.60 0.17 1.93
C VAL A 10 -10.56 0.89 2.88
N THR A 11 -10.07 1.33 4.03
CA THR A 11 -10.88 2.02 5.06
C THR A 11 -11.15 3.47 4.70
N GLU A 12 -10.12 4.19 4.25
CA GLU A 12 -10.19 5.61 3.91
C GLU A 12 -9.28 5.93 2.71
N GLY A 13 -9.64 6.97 1.95
CA GLY A 13 -8.84 7.49 0.85
C GLY A 13 -8.85 6.61 -0.41
N VAL A 14 -7.73 6.62 -1.13
CA VAL A 14 -7.53 5.85 -2.36
C VAL A 14 -6.18 5.13 -2.32
N ALA A 15 -6.21 3.83 -2.55
CA ALA A 15 -5.00 3.03 -2.71
C ALA A 15 -4.53 3.12 -4.15
N ARG A 16 -3.33 3.65 -4.39
CA ARG A 16 -2.73 3.76 -5.73
C ARG A 16 -1.56 2.82 -5.90
N ARG A 17 -1.52 2.11 -7.03
CA ARG A 17 -0.36 1.31 -7.42
C ARG A 17 0.87 2.22 -7.53
N SER A 18 2.03 1.69 -7.10
CA SER A 18 3.31 2.42 -7.08
C SER A 18 3.38 3.59 -6.09
N ALA A 19 2.37 3.79 -5.25
CA ALA A 19 2.48 4.73 -4.14
C ALA A 19 3.41 4.20 -3.04
N GLY A 20 3.92 5.11 -2.21
CA GLY A 20 4.65 4.77 -1.00
C GLY A 20 3.70 4.13 0.01
N VAL A 21 4.19 3.15 0.75
CA VAL A 21 3.40 2.43 1.75
C VAL A 21 4.18 2.23 3.04
N ARG A 22 3.46 2.30 4.16
CA ARG A 22 3.93 1.92 5.50
C ARG A 22 3.04 0.84 6.03
N LEU A 23 3.66 -0.20 6.57
CA LEU A 23 2.99 -1.25 7.31
C LEU A 23 3.18 -0.99 8.80
N LEU A 24 2.07 -0.89 9.51
CA LEU A 24 2.02 -0.66 10.94
C LEU A 24 1.47 -1.91 11.62
N ARG A 25 2.11 -2.31 12.71
CA ARG A 25 1.64 -3.38 13.61
C ARG A 25 1.75 -2.87 15.03
N ASP A 26 0.63 -2.91 15.76
CA ASP A 26 0.53 -2.32 17.10
C ASP A 26 1.03 -0.86 17.14
N ASP A 27 0.61 -0.05 16.15
CA ASP A 27 1.01 1.35 15.95
C ASP A 27 2.53 1.59 15.70
N VAL A 28 3.31 0.53 15.47
CA VAL A 28 4.74 0.61 15.14
C VAL A 28 4.94 0.35 13.65
N VAL A 29 5.70 1.23 12.98
CA VAL A 29 6.09 1.01 11.57
C VAL A 29 7.09 -0.16 11.50
N ILE A 30 6.64 -1.27 10.93
CA ILE A 30 7.47 -2.47 10.75
C ILE A 30 8.11 -2.56 9.37
N HIS A 31 7.54 -1.85 8.39
CA HIS A 31 8.05 -1.79 7.03
C HIS A 31 7.64 -0.50 6.34
N GLU A 32 8.56 0.08 5.57
CA GLU A 32 8.28 1.16 4.63
C GLU A 32 8.81 0.75 3.26
N GLY A 33 8.00 0.97 2.22
CA GLY A 33 8.34 0.56 0.87
C GLY A 33 7.38 1.12 -0.17
N THR A 34 7.22 0.38 -1.26
CA THR A 34 6.36 0.75 -2.39
C THR A 34 5.33 -0.33 -2.66
N LEU A 35 4.12 0.06 -3.05
CA LEU A 35 3.07 -0.88 -3.47
C LEU A 35 3.39 -1.48 -4.84
N LYS A 36 3.80 -2.75 -4.87
CA LYS A 36 4.22 -3.45 -6.09
C LYS A 36 3.04 -3.86 -6.97
N THR A 37 2.01 -4.43 -6.35
CA THR A 37 0.83 -4.94 -7.06
C THR A 37 -0.43 -4.55 -6.32
N LEU A 38 -1.42 -4.07 -7.08
CA LEU A 38 -2.77 -3.79 -6.62
C LEU A 38 -3.75 -4.52 -7.54
N LYS A 39 -4.57 -5.39 -6.95
CA LYS A 39 -5.55 -6.20 -7.66
C LYS A 39 -6.92 -6.03 -7.04
N ARG A 40 -7.95 -5.98 -7.86
CA ARG A 40 -9.34 -6.09 -7.42
C ARG A 40 -9.91 -7.39 -7.98
N PHE A 41 -10.24 -8.33 -7.10
CA PHE A 41 -10.56 -9.71 -7.47
C PHE A 41 -9.45 -10.37 -8.30
N LYS A 42 -9.59 -10.45 -9.62
CA LYS A 42 -8.62 -11.06 -10.53
C LYS A 42 -7.92 -10.04 -11.43
N ASP A 43 -8.38 -8.80 -11.42
CA ASP A 43 -7.93 -7.76 -12.34
C ASP A 43 -6.89 -6.86 -11.68
N GLU A 44 -5.81 -6.57 -12.40
CA GLU A 44 -4.85 -5.55 -11.98
C GLU A 44 -5.44 -4.16 -12.23
N VAL A 45 -5.39 -3.31 -11.21
CA VAL A 45 -5.98 -1.98 -11.24
C VAL A 45 -4.94 -0.94 -10.83
N SER A 46 -5.10 0.28 -11.35
CA SER A 46 -4.24 1.42 -10.98
C SER A 46 -4.59 1.97 -9.60
N GLU A 47 -5.87 1.95 -9.23
CA GLU A 47 -6.34 2.48 -7.96
C GLU A 47 -7.59 1.73 -7.44
N VAL A 48 -7.78 1.78 -6.13
CA VAL A 48 -8.95 1.23 -5.42
C VAL A 48 -9.43 2.26 -4.41
N GLN A 49 -10.73 2.55 -4.42
CA GLN A 49 -11.34 3.56 -3.54
C GLN A 49 -11.75 2.94 -2.19
N SER A 50 -11.91 3.80 -1.18
CA SER A 50 -12.46 3.43 0.14
C SER A 50 -13.76 2.63 0.03
N GLY A 51 -13.92 1.65 0.91
CA GLY A 51 -15.08 0.75 0.95
C GLY A 51 -15.00 -0.43 -0.03
N GLN A 52 -13.88 -0.60 -0.75
CA GLN A 52 -13.68 -1.71 -1.67
C GLN A 52 -12.57 -2.66 -1.17
N GLU A 53 -12.79 -3.95 -1.41
CA GLU A 53 -11.78 -4.99 -1.16
C GLU A 53 -10.76 -5.06 -2.31
N CYS A 54 -9.50 -5.26 -1.95
CA CYS A 54 -8.42 -5.43 -2.90
C CYS A 54 -7.32 -6.35 -2.36
N GLY A 55 -6.53 -6.90 -3.29
CA GLY A 55 -5.31 -7.63 -3.02
C GLY A 55 -4.11 -6.72 -3.21
N MET A 56 -3.26 -6.63 -2.20
CA MET A 56 -2.05 -5.82 -2.20
C MET A 56 -0.81 -6.71 -2.05
N ALA A 57 0.26 -6.40 -2.78
CA ALA A 57 1.58 -6.98 -2.56
C ALA A 57 2.63 -5.87 -2.48
N PHE A 58 3.54 -6.02 -1.53
CA PHE A 58 4.57 -5.04 -1.23
C PHE A 58 5.90 -5.40 -1.89
N GLU A 59 6.70 -4.38 -2.20
CA GLU A 59 8.04 -4.60 -2.73
C GLU A 59 8.98 -5.11 -1.62
N ASN A 60 9.66 -6.24 -1.87
CA ASN A 60 10.61 -6.85 -0.95
C ASN A 60 10.07 -7.17 0.46
N TYR A 61 8.74 -7.34 0.60
CA TYR A 61 8.12 -7.65 1.89
C TYR A 61 6.96 -8.62 1.73
N GLU A 62 6.99 -9.72 2.50
CA GLU A 62 5.99 -10.80 2.45
C GLU A 62 5.45 -11.19 3.84
N ASP A 63 5.93 -10.63 4.95
CA ASP A 63 5.44 -10.94 6.32
C ASP A 63 4.23 -10.08 6.73
N ILE A 64 3.20 -10.08 5.89
CA ILE A 64 1.93 -9.41 6.19
C ILE A 64 1.08 -10.34 7.05
N ARG A 65 0.54 -9.82 8.14
CA ARG A 65 -0.30 -10.55 9.10
C ARG A 65 -1.69 -9.92 9.18
N ALA A 66 -2.64 -10.67 9.73
CA ALA A 66 -3.92 -10.09 10.10
C ALA A 66 -3.70 -8.97 11.13
N ASP A 67 -4.58 -7.98 11.11
CA ASP A 67 -4.54 -6.77 11.96
C ASP A 67 -3.40 -5.79 11.65
N ASP A 68 -2.54 -6.07 10.66
CA ASP A 68 -1.62 -5.05 10.14
C ASP A 68 -2.40 -3.92 9.46
N VAL A 69 -2.00 -2.68 9.75
CA VAL A 69 -2.55 -1.47 9.13
C VAL A 69 -1.62 -0.99 8.03
N ILE A 70 -2.18 -0.70 6.85
CA ILE A 70 -1.42 -0.24 5.69
C ILE A 70 -1.76 1.23 5.47
N GLU A 71 -0.77 2.09 5.65
CA GLU A 71 -0.87 3.51 5.32
C GLU A 71 -0.24 3.75 3.95
N ILE A 72 -0.99 4.38 3.05
CA ILE A 72 -0.55 4.71 1.69
C ILE A 72 -0.33 6.20 1.60
N PHE A 73 0.83 6.62 1.10
CA PHE A 73 1.20 8.02 1.01
C PHE A 73 1.85 8.33 -0.34
N GLU A 74 1.66 9.57 -0.79
CA GLU A 74 2.36 10.11 -1.95
C GLU A 74 3.60 10.87 -1.47
N ARG A 75 4.74 10.61 -2.11
CA ARG A 75 5.95 11.40 -1.90
C ARG A 75 5.95 12.52 -2.93
N GLU A 76 5.89 13.75 -2.46
CA GLU A 76 6.11 14.94 -3.28
C GLU A 76 7.54 15.44 -3.03
N GLU A 77 8.37 15.45 -4.07
CA GLU A 77 9.68 16.10 -4.00
C GLU A 77 9.50 17.60 -4.18
N VAL A 78 9.54 18.34 -3.07
CA VAL A 78 9.50 19.80 -3.09
C VAL A 78 10.92 20.33 -3.30
N GLU A 79 11.21 20.87 -4.48
CA GLU A 79 12.46 21.60 -4.73
C GLU A 79 12.48 22.87 -3.89
N ARG A 80 13.44 22.95 -2.95
CA ARG A 80 13.66 24.16 -2.16
C ARG A 80 14.36 25.21 -3.02
N ASN A 81 13.62 26.18 -3.53
CA ASN A 81 14.21 27.41 -4.04
C ASN A 81 14.60 28.31 -2.87
N LEU A 82 15.89 28.33 -2.54
CA LEU A 82 16.50 29.37 -1.72
C LEU A 82 16.76 30.56 -2.63
N ALA A 83 15.90 31.57 -2.57
CA ALA A 83 16.15 32.89 -3.17
C ALA A 83 17.08 33.72 -2.29
#